data_AF-A0A2S8BEQ6-F1
#
_entry.id   AF-A0A2S8BEQ6-F1
#
_cell.length_a   1.000
_cell.length_b   1.000
_cell.length_c   1.000
_cell.angle_alpha   90.00
_cell.angle_beta   90.00
_cell.angle_gamma   90.00
#
_symmetry.space_group_name_H-M   'P 1'
#
loop_
_entity.id
_entity.type
_entity.pdbx_description
1 polymer ?
#
loop_
_entity_poly.entity_id
_entity_poly.type
_entity_poly.pdbx_seq_one_letter_code
_entity_poly.pdbx_strand_id
1 'polypeptide(L)'
;MITLERFSEPYSATGGLAAVGVLNQLGRPDTEPLEVLVREAIQNCWDAKRPDVGGIRVEIGRTNLEARQVAAVRECILVDPPLGLPLEAELRDGMQNLYVADFGTHGLVGPTRADDPSTPRDFVDFVRNIGQPPDKEFGGGSFGYGKAAFYIASRARTIVIDTLCTTTGNRLERRLIACGLGDNFTVDGRPYTGRHWWGRMSDGIPEPVLGREAATWQPCSVFPHAMTQA
;
A
#
# COMPACT_ATOMS: atom_id res chain seq x y z
N MET A 1 0.40 -9.05 19.99
CA MET A 1 0.93 -7.91 19.21
C MET A 1 1.27 -8.48 17.85
N ILE A 2 0.77 -7.88 16.78
CA ILE A 2 1.09 -8.35 15.42
C ILE A 2 2.52 -7.90 15.12
N THR A 3 3.33 -8.80 14.60
CA THR A 3 4.62 -8.45 14.00
C THR A 3 4.59 -8.97 12.57
N LEU A 4 4.73 -8.06 11.61
CA LEU A 4 4.90 -8.38 10.20
C LEU A 4 6.36 -8.74 9.92
N GLU A 5 6.57 -9.38 8.78
CA GLU A 5 7.89 -9.71 8.25
C GLU A 5 8.09 -8.96 6.93
N ARG A 6 9.31 -8.45 6.73
CA ARG A 6 9.67 -7.80 5.47
C ARG A 6 10.09 -8.84 4.43
N PHE A 7 9.49 -8.75 3.26
CA PHE A 7 9.99 -9.33 2.04
C PHE A 7 10.50 -8.25 1.10
N SER A 8 11.67 -8.45 0.50
CA SER A 8 12.22 -7.59 -0.55
C SER A 8 12.43 -8.44 -1.78
N GLU A 9 11.87 -8.02 -2.90
CA GLU A 9 11.81 -8.88 -4.06
C GLU A 9 13.15 -8.89 -4.81
N PRO A 10 13.78 -10.07 -4.96
CA PRO A 10 14.98 -10.22 -5.76
C PRO A 10 14.62 -10.17 -7.24
N TYR A 11 15.56 -9.81 -8.11
CA TYR A 11 15.38 -10.10 -9.52
C TYR A 11 15.26 -11.61 -9.73
N SER A 12 14.26 -12.02 -10.51
CA SER A 12 14.17 -13.41 -10.96
C SER A 12 15.23 -13.70 -12.03
N ALA A 13 15.52 -14.98 -12.27
CA ALA A 13 16.48 -15.38 -13.30
C ALA A 13 16.05 -14.94 -14.73
N THR A 14 14.75 -14.74 -14.96
CA THR A 14 14.20 -14.24 -16.22
C THR A 14 14.06 -12.71 -16.24
N GLY A 15 14.59 -12.02 -15.23
CA GLY A 15 14.43 -10.59 -15.02
C GLY A 15 13.24 -10.26 -14.12
N GLY A 16 12.91 -8.98 -14.04
CA GLY A 16 11.81 -8.48 -13.24
C GLY A 16 11.64 -6.99 -13.48
N LEU A 17 10.44 -6.48 -13.21
CA LEU A 17 10.20 -5.05 -13.28
C LEU A 17 11.03 -4.34 -12.20
N ALA A 18 11.80 -3.33 -12.57
CA ALA A 18 12.55 -2.53 -11.60
C ALA A 18 11.68 -1.40 -11.04
N ALA A 19 11.70 -1.17 -9.72
CA ALA A 19 10.98 -0.06 -9.09
C ALA A 19 11.42 1.32 -9.65
N VAL A 20 12.72 1.47 -9.92
CA VAL A 20 13.34 2.68 -10.49
C VAL A 20 12.77 3.05 -11.86
N GLY A 21 12.37 2.06 -12.67
CA GLY A 21 11.81 2.30 -14.01
C GLY A 21 10.51 3.11 -13.95
N VAL A 22 9.65 2.81 -12.97
CA VAL A 22 8.39 3.54 -12.79
C VAL A 22 8.60 4.90 -12.15
N LEU A 23 9.43 5.02 -11.11
CA LEU A 23 9.71 6.32 -10.51
C LEU A 23 10.29 7.33 -11.52
N ASN A 24 11.10 6.85 -12.48
CA ASN A 24 11.67 7.68 -13.54
C ASN A 24 10.69 7.97 -14.69
N GLN A 25 9.80 7.04 -15.04
CA GLN A 25 8.77 7.23 -16.07
C GLN A 25 7.73 8.29 -15.68
N LEU A 26 7.57 8.52 -14.39
CA LEU A 26 6.63 9.50 -13.84
C LEU A 26 7.17 10.93 -13.90
N GLY A 27 8.43 11.10 -14.32
CA GLY A 27 9.08 12.40 -14.46
C GLY A 27 9.08 13.22 -13.17
N ARG A 28 9.52 14.46 -13.26
CA ARG A 28 9.14 15.48 -12.28
C ARG A 28 7.89 16.15 -12.85
N PRO A 29 6.69 15.89 -12.32
CA PRO A 29 5.52 16.66 -12.73
C PRO A 29 5.77 18.15 -12.51
N ASP A 30 5.23 18.99 -13.39
CA ASP A 30 5.01 20.41 -13.08
C ASP A 30 3.97 20.59 -11.96
N THR A 31 3.25 19.52 -11.63
CA THR A 31 2.19 19.42 -10.61
C THR A 31 2.73 18.95 -9.24
N GLU A 32 2.20 19.52 -8.16
CA GLU A 32 2.56 19.16 -6.80
C GLU A 32 2.21 17.68 -6.48
N PRO A 33 3.12 16.90 -5.84
CA PRO A 33 2.86 15.49 -5.49
C PRO A 33 1.57 15.24 -4.70
N LEU A 34 1.19 16.18 -3.83
CA LEU A 34 -0.03 16.08 -3.04
C LEU A 34 -1.28 16.21 -3.93
N GLU A 35 -1.26 17.09 -4.93
CA GLU A 35 -2.39 17.22 -5.87
C GLU A 35 -2.59 15.92 -6.65
N VAL A 36 -1.49 15.33 -7.15
CA VAL A 36 -1.54 14.05 -7.87
C VAL A 36 -2.07 12.95 -6.96
N LEU A 37 -1.58 12.85 -5.72
CA LEU A 37 -2.09 11.91 -4.73
C LEU A 37 -3.60 12.05 -4.53
N VAL A 38 -4.09 13.26 -4.29
CA VAL A 38 -5.52 13.50 -4.02
C VAL A 38 -6.38 13.07 -5.22
N ARG A 39 -5.96 13.43 -6.45
CA ARG A 39 -6.67 13.03 -7.68
C ARG A 39 -6.73 11.52 -7.84
N GLU A 40 -5.58 10.85 -7.80
CA GLU A 40 -5.48 9.40 -7.99
C GLU A 40 -6.19 8.63 -6.86
N ALA A 41 -6.11 9.11 -5.62
CA ALA A 41 -6.81 8.50 -4.50
C ALA A 41 -8.34 8.62 -4.65
N ILE A 42 -8.87 9.81 -4.97
CA ILE A 42 -10.32 10.00 -5.18
C ILE A 42 -10.81 9.14 -6.34
N GLN A 43 -10.06 9.05 -7.45
CA GLN A 43 -10.41 8.19 -8.56
C GLN A 43 -10.46 6.71 -8.15
N ASN A 44 -9.44 6.22 -7.44
CA ASN A 44 -9.44 4.85 -6.92
C ASN A 44 -10.64 4.59 -5.99
N CYS A 45 -10.98 5.52 -5.10
CA CYS A 45 -12.16 5.39 -4.24
C CYS A 45 -13.47 5.37 -5.03
N TRP A 46 -13.58 6.20 -6.06
CA TRP A 46 -14.78 6.28 -6.91
C TRP A 46 -14.97 5.02 -7.75
N ASP A 47 -13.90 4.50 -8.35
CA ASP A 47 -13.91 3.23 -9.08
C ASP A 47 -14.26 2.06 -8.15
N ALA A 48 -13.91 2.16 -6.86
CA ALA A 48 -14.25 1.19 -5.84
C ALA A 48 -15.67 1.33 -5.26
N LYS A 49 -16.48 2.31 -5.70
CA LYS A 49 -17.83 2.56 -5.18
C LYS A 49 -18.71 1.31 -5.28
N ARG A 50 -19.41 0.97 -4.20
CA ARG A 50 -20.42 -0.08 -4.23
C ARG A 50 -21.66 0.30 -5.06
N PRO A 51 -22.28 -0.65 -5.76
CA PRO A 51 -23.46 -0.38 -6.56
C PRO A 51 -24.70 -0.06 -5.71
N ASP A 52 -24.75 -0.56 -4.47
CA ASP A 52 -25.90 -0.45 -3.57
C ASP A 52 -25.86 0.77 -2.64
N VAL A 53 -24.88 1.67 -2.82
CA VAL A 53 -24.79 2.93 -2.06
C VAL A 53 -25.03 4.15 -2.96
N GLY A 54 -25.65 5.20 -2.39
CA GLY A 54 -25.92 6.45 -3.10
C GLY A 54 -24.69 7.34 -3.35
N GLY A 55 -23.59 7.09 -2.63
CA GLY A 55 -22.34 7.84 -2.73
C GLY A 55 -21.25 7.24 -1.86
N ILE A 56 -20.03 7.75 -1.99
CA ILE A 56 -18.89 7.41 -1.15
C ILE A 56 -18.54 8.58 -0.24
N ARG A 57 -17.92 8.29 0.90
CA ARG A 57 -17.25 9.30 1.73
C ARG A 57 -15.75 9.05 1.63
N VAL A 58 -14.98 10.10 1.37
CA VAL A 58 -13.51 10.06 1.39
C VAL A 58 -13.04 11.01 2.48
N GLU A 59 -12.18 10.51 3.36
CA GLU A 59 -11.52 11.27 4.41
C GLU A 59 -10.02 11.32 4.13
N ILE A 60 -9.48 12.54 4.06
CA ILE A 60 -8.04 12.79 3.92
C ILE A 60 -7.61 13.59 5.12
N GLY A 61 -6.58 13.12 5.82
CA GLY A 61 -6.11 13.82 7.00
C GLY A 61 -4.69 13.44 7.35
N ARG A 62 -4.17 14.11 8.38
CA ARG A 62 -2.83 13.86 8.88
C ARG A 62 -2.84 13.66 10.38
N THR A 63 -1.94 12.82 10.86
CA THR A 63 -1.63 12.67 12.28
C THR A 63 -0.13 12.83 12.49
N ASN A 64 0.27 13.38 13.64
CA ASN A 64 1.67 13.36 14.06
C ASN A 64 1.85 12.19 15.01
N LEU A 65 2.87 11.37 14.80
CA LEU A 65 3.15 10.22 15.64
C LEU A 65 4.19 10.57 16.70
N GLU A 66 3.83 10.31 17.96
CA GLU A 66 4.75 10.39 19.09
C GLU A 66 5.76 9.25 19.05
N ALA A 67 6.92 9.41 19.69
CA ALA A 67 7.99 8.42 19.76
C ALA A 67 7.50 6.99 20.05
N ARG A 68 6.56 6.81 20.99
CA ARG A 68 5.98 5.49 21.31
C ARG A 68 5.21 4.86 20.15
N GLN A 69 4.51 5.66 19.36
CA GLN A 69 3.74 5.21 18.20
C GLN A 69 4.67 4.88 17.04
N VAL A 70 5.71 5.70 16.84
CA VAL A 70 6.76 5.44 15.86
C VAL A 70 7.50 4.13 16.17
N ALA A 71 7.87 3.91 17.43
CA ALA A 71 8.46 2.65 17.88
C ALA A 71 7.54 1.46 17.60
N ALA A 72 6.25 1.57 17.91
CA ALA A 72 5.29 0.51 17.60
C ALA A 72 5.18 0.24 16.09
N VAL A 73 5.15 1.27 15.24
CA VAL A 73 5.15 1.10 13.77
C VAL A 73 6.42 0.37 13.30
N ARG A 74 7.58 0.80 13.80
CA ARG A 74 8.90 0.22 13.48
C ARG A 74 9.03 -1.24 13.94
N GLU A 75 8.49 -1.59 15.09
CA GLU A 75 8.63 -2.92 15.70
C GLU A 75 7.56 -3.92 15.25
N CYS A 76 6.40 -3.44 14.80
CA CYS A 76 5.26 -4.29 14.49
C CYS A 76 4.92 -4.38 12.99
N ILE A 77 5.09 -3.29 12.24
CA ILE A 77 4.57 -3.19 10.86
C ILE A 77 5.68 -2.99 9.85
N LEU A 78 6.52 -1.99 10.07
CA LEU A 78 7.57 -1.56 9.15
C LEU A 78 8.95 -2.02 9.67
N VAL A 79 9.02 -3.30 10.04
CA VAL A 79 10.22 -3.94 10.60
C VAL A 79 11.37 -3.98 9.60
N ASP A 80 12.59 -4.05 10.11
CA ASP A 80 13.81 -4.24 9.32
C ASP A 80 13.91 -3.34 8.08
N PRO A 81 13.89 -2.00 8.16
CA PRO A 81 13.89 -1.13 6.98
C PRO A 81 14.98 -1.51 5.94
N PRO A 82 14.61 -1.73 4.65
CA PRO A 82 15.54 -2.23 3.66
C PRO A 82 16.45 -1.13 3.10
N LEU A 83 17.58 -1.55 2.52
CA LEU A 83 18.39 -0.67 1.67
C LEU A 83 17.57 -0.18 0.46
N GLY A 84 17.94 0.97 -0.10
CA GLY A 84 17.25 1.57 -1.23
C GLY A 84 15.92 2.25 -0.86
N LEU A 85 15.49 2.19 0.40
CA LEU A 85 14.29 2.85 0.89
C LEU A 85 14.64 3.87 1.99
N PRO A 86 14.16 5.12 1.93
CA PRO A 86 14.45 6.14 2.95
C PRO A 86 13.71 5.92 4.29
N LEU A 87 13.11 4.75 4.49
CA LEU A 87 12.21 4.44 5.60
C LEU A 87 12.85 4.58 6.98
N GLU A 88 14.09 4.09 7.16
CA GLU A 88 14.81 4.17 8.44
C GLU A 88 14.93 5.61 8.96
N ALA A 89 15.26 6.54 8.06
CA ALA A 89 15.47 7.95 8.39
C ALA A 89 14.14 8.70 8.66
N GLU A 90 13.03 8.24 8.09
CA GLU A 90 11.72 8.87 8.23
C GLU A 90 10.90 8.32 9.41
N LEU A 91 11.23 7.12 9.91
CA LEU A 91 10.66 6.56 11.16
C LEU A 91 11.29 7.22 12.41
N ARG A 92 10.94 8.48 12.65
CA ARG A 92 11.44 9.33 13.75
C ARG A 92 10.31 10.00 14.52
N ASP A 93 10.58 10.41 15.76
CA ASP A 93 9.62 11.14 16.60
C ASP A 93 9.07 12.39 15.88
N GLY A 94 7.75 12.59 16.00
CA GLY A 94 7.04 13.65 15.32
C GLY A 94 6.79 13.41 13.83
N MET A 95 7.06 12.21 13.30
CA MET A 95 6.75 11.91 11.89
C MET A 95 5.26 12.13 11.61
N GLN A 96 4.98 12.61 10.40
CA GLN A 96 3.61 12.85 9.95
C GLN A 96 3.12 11.64 9.16
N ASN A 97 1.96 11.12 9.54
CA ASN A 97 1.22 10.13 8.77
C ASN A 97 0.11 10.85 8.00
N LEU A 98 0.16 10.78 6.67
CA LEU A 98 -0.94 11.19 5.79
C LEU A 98 -1.79 9.95 5.50
N TYR A 99 -3.09 10.03 5.75
CA TYR A 99 -4.02 8.93 5.46
C TYR A 99 -5.08 9.37 4.46
N VAL A 100 -5.52 8.41 3.65
CA VAL A 100 -6.74 8.46 2.86
C VAL A 100 -7.59 7.27 3.26
N ALA A 101 -8.82 7.53 3.66
CA ALA A 101 -9.80 6.50 4.03
C ALA A 101 -11.07 6.70 3.21
N ASP A 102 -11.65 5.60 2.73
CA ASP A 102 -12.90 5.60 1.97
C ASP A 102 -13.97 4.75 2.64
N PHE A 103 -15.22 5.12 2.38
CA PHE A 103 -16.40 4.45 2.93
C PHE A 103 -17.47 4.35 1.84
N GLY A 104 -18.22 3.25 1.85
CA GLY A 104 -19.18 2.94 0.78
C GLY A 104 -18.53 2.29 -0.44
N THR A 105 -17.28 1.81 -0.32
CA THR A 105 -16.55 1.07 -1.35
C THR A 105 -16.54 -0.43 -1.06
N HIS A 106 -16.15 -1.24 -2.03
CA HIS A 106 -16.05 -2.71 -1.85
C HIS A 106 -14.71 -3.15 -1.22
N GLY A 107 -13.79 -2.21 -1.00
CA GLY A 107 -12.43 -2.48 -0.52
C GLY A 107 -11.57 -3.23 -1.55
N LEU A 108 -10.38 -3.66 -1.16
CA LEU A 108 -9.51 -4.46 -2.03
C LEU A 108 -9.92 -5.94 -2.01
N VAL A 109 -10.96 -6.25 -2.81
CA VAL A 109 -11.45 -7.62 -3.03
C VAL A 109 -10.50 -8.44 -3.92
N GLY A 110 -10.83 -9.71 -4.11
CA GLY A 110 -10.06 -10.61 -4.97
C GLY A 110 -8.97 -11.39 -4.24
N PRO A 111 -8.17 -12.15 -5.00
CA PRO A 111 -7.09 -12.95 -4.45
C PRO A 111 -5.96 -12.08 -3.89
N THR A 112 -5.17 -12.63 -2.97
CA THR A 112 -4.00 -11.94 -2.42
C THR A 112 -2.70 -12.28 -3.15
N ARG A 113 -2.72 -13.31 -4.00
CA ARG A 113 -1.58 -13.80 -4.78
C ARG A 113 -1.73 -13.50 -6.26
N ALA A 114 -0.64 -13.10 -6.90
CA ALA A 114 -0.64 -12.69 -8.30
C ALA A 114 -0.75 -13.86 -9.30
N ASP A 115 -0.46 -15.08 -8.87
CA ASP A 115 -0.62 -16.32 -9.64
C ASP A 115 -2.02 -16.92 -9.54
N ASP A 116 -2.88 -16.42 -8.64
CA ASP A 116 -4.30 -16.77 -8.60
C ASP A 116 -5.07 -15.98 -9.67
N PRO A 117 -5.70 -16.65 -10.65
CA PRO A 117 -6.39 -16.02 -11.76
C PRO A 117 -7.81 -15.56 -11.42
N SER A 118 -8.29 -15.76 -10.18
CA SER A 118 -9.63 -15.37 -9.78
C SER A 118 -9.86 -13.86 -9.90
N THR A 119 -11.11 -13.50 -10.17
CA THR A 119 -11.56 -12.11 -10.34
C THR A 119 -12.64 -11.80 -9.31
N PRO A 120 -12.82 -10.53 -8.91
CA PRO A 120 -12.02 -9.33 -9.25
C PRO A 120 -10.56 -9.40 -8.74
N ARG A 121 -9.66 -8.52 -9.23
CA ARG A 121 -8.20 -8.53 -8.91
C ARG A 121 -7.71 -7.30 -8.14
N ASP A 122 -8.61 -6.56 -7.51
CA ASP A 122 -8.30 -5.24 -6.95
C ASP A 122 -7.15 -5.25 -5.93
N PHE A 123 -7.07 -6.28 -5.07
CA PHE A 123 -5.94 -6.46 -4.17
C PHE A 123 -4.62 -6.70 -4.92
N VAL A 124 -4.58 -7.65 -5.87
CA VAL A 124 -3.36 -7.94 -6.66
C VAL A 124 -2.91 -6.69 -7.39
N ASP A 125 -3.85 -6.02 -8.06
CA ASP A 125 -3.53 -4.84 -8.84
C ASP A 125 -3.01 -3.71 -7.95
N PHE A 126 -3.53 -3.56 -6.72
CA PHE A 126 -3.14 -2.47 -5.83
C PHE A 126 -1.86 -2.76 -5.05
N VAL A 127 -1.71 -3.99 -4.59
CA VAL A 127 -0.67 -4.40 -3.63
C VAL A 127 0.48 -5.10 -4.32
N ARG A 128 0.23 -5.97 -5.31
CA ARG A 128 1.28 -6.81 -5.93
C ARG A 128 1.88 -6.16 -7.17
N ASN A 129 1.05 -5.52 -7.98
CA ASN A 129 1.46 -4.89 -9.24
C ASN A 129 2.03 -3.48 -9.03
N ILE A 130 2.68 -3.22 -7.88
CA ILE A 130 3.29 -1.93 -7.58
C ILE A 130 4.44 -1.68 -8.55
N GLY A 131 4.52 -0.47 -9.10
CA GLY A 131 5.53 -0.18 -10.12
C GLY A 131 5.34 -0.96 -11.42
N GLN A 132 4.11 -1.37 -11.76
CA GLN A 132 3.73 -1.67 -13.13
C GLN A 132 3.05 -0.44 -13.77
N PRO A 133 3.37 -0.10 -15.02
CA PRO A 133 2.61 0.90 -15.75
C PRO A 133 1.16 0.44 -15.92
N PRO A 134 0.17 1.33 -15.86
CA PRO A 134 -1.23 0.97 -16.04
C PRO A 134 -1.48 0.46 -17.48
N ASP A 135 -2.23 -0.64 -17.61
CA ASP A 135 -2.53 -1.31 -18.89
C ASP A 135 -3.59 -0.61 -19.77
N LYS A 136 -4.00 0.65 -19.49
CA LYS A 136 -5.16 1.25 -20.17
C LYS A 136 -4.79 2.11 -21.40
N GLU A 137 -5.02 1.55 -22.59
CA GLU A 137 -5.19 2.30 -23.85
C GLU A 137 -6.53 3.07 -23.96
N PHE A 138 -7.50 2.84 -23.06
CA PHE A 138 -8.79 3.55 -23.08
C PHE A 138 -9.23 3.97 -21.68
N GLY A 139 -8.90 5.20 -21.32
CA GLY A 139 -9.32 5.86 -20.09
C GLY A 139 -8.66 7.23 -19.99
N GLY A 140 -9.24 8.23 -20.66
CA GLY A 140 -8.73 9.60 -20.56
C GLY A 140 -8.83 10.10 -19.13
N GLY A 141 -7.70 10.31 -18.46
CA GLY A 141 -7.71 10.95 -17.14
C GLY A 141 -6.48 10.83 -16.25
N SER A 142 -5.58 9.87 -16.43
CA SER A 142 -4.43 9.70 -15.51
C SER A 142 -3.11 10.06 -16.21
N PHE A 143 -2.31 10.93 -15.61
CA PHE A 143 -0.97 11.32 -16.11
C PHE A 143 0.07 10.17 -16.00
N GLY A 144 -0.37 8.92 -16.04
CA GLY A 144 0.45 7.73 -15.85
C GLY A 144 0.86 7.43 -14.40
N TYR A 145 0.54 8.30 -13.42
CA TYR A 145 0.95 8.12 -12.01
C TYR A 145 0.28 6.94 -11.32
N GLY A 146 -1.03 6.78 -11.47
CA GLY A 146 -1.76 5.69 -10.83
C GLY A 146 -1.39 5.53 -9.35
N LYS A 147 -1.10 4.29 -8.94
CA LYS A 147 -0.78 3.92 -7.56
C LYS A 147 0.60 4.42 -7.10
N ALA A 148 1.46 4.81 -8.04
CA ALA A 148 2.77 5.36 -7.71
C ALA A 148 2.68 6.71 -6.99
N ALA A 149 1.57 7.45 -7.17
CA ALA A 149 1.33 8.74 -6.49
C ALA A 149 1.42 8.64 -4.96
N PHE A 150 0.97 7.52 -4.38
CA PHE A 150 1.05 7.26 -2.94
C PHE A 150 2.51 7.18 -2.45
N TYR A 151 3.39 6.55 -3.23
CA TYR A 151 4.80 6.42 -2.89
C TYR A 151 5.57 7.72 -3.12
N ILE A 152 5.21 8.49 -4.16
CA ILE A 152 5.83 9.78 -4.46
C ILE A 152 5.49 10.82 -3.38
N ALA A 153 4.26 10.84 -2.89
CA ALA A 153 3.84 11.73 -1.81
C ALA A 153 4.43 11.34 -0.43
N SER A 154 4.81 10.08 -0.25
CA SER A 154 5.44 9.58 0.98
C SER A 154 6.96 9.78 0.93
N ARG A 155 7.51 10.59 1.84
CA ARG A 155 8.98 10.73 1.98
C ARG A 155 9.67 9.38 2.24
N ALA A 156 8.99 8.48 2.95
CA ALA A 156 9.47 7.12 3.22
C ALA A 156 9.31 6.17 2.02
N ARG A 157 8.68 6.62 0.92
CA ARG A 157 8.24 5.80 -0.22
C ARG A 157 7.54 4.50 0.22
N THR A 158 6.74 4.61 1.27
CA THR A 158 6.10 3.48 1.96
C THR A 158 4.66 3.83 2.26
N ILE A 159 3.76 2.85 2.11
CA ILE A 159 2.36 2.92 2.51
C ILE A 159 1.96 1.72 3.36
N VAL A 160 1.00 1.94 4.25
CA VAL A 160 0.30 0.88 4.99
C VAL A 160 -1.14 0.87 4.50
N ILE A 161 -1.65 -0.33 4.24
CA ILE A 161 -2.96 -0.57 3.64
C ILE A 161 -3.79 -1.36 4.65
N ASP A 162 -4.85 -0.74 5.15
CA ASP A 162 -5.92 -1.39 5.90
C ASP A 162 -7.20 -1.29 5.06
N THR A 163 -7.74 -2.44 4.68
CA THR A 163 -8.96 -2.52 3.87
C THR A 163 -9.93 -3.51 4.50
N LEU A 164 -11.21 -3.16 4.49
CA LEU A 164 -12.30 -4.07 4.78
C LEU A 164 -12.99 -4.40 3.45
N CYS A 165 -12.94 -5.67 3.04
CA CYS A 165 -13.48 -6.10 1.76
C CYS A 165 -14.42 -7.29 1.91
N THR A 166 -15.27 -7.51 0.90
CA THR A 166 -16.18 -8.64 0.85
C THR A 166 -15.51 -9.82 0.15
N THR A 167 -15.51 -10.99 0.80
CA THR A 167 -15.03 -12.25 0.21
C THR A 167 -16.10 -12.87 -0.70
N THR A 168 -15.72 -13.86 -1.52
CA THR A 168 -16.63 -14.62 -2.40
C THR A 168 -17.84 -15.24 -1.67
N GLY A 169 -17.76 -15.43 -0.36
CA GLY A 169 -18.86 -15.92 0.49
C GLY A 169 -19.72 -14.82 1.14
N ASN A 170 -19.65 -13.58 0.66
CA ASN A 170 -20.32 -12.40 1.23
C ASN A 170 -19.97 -12.15 2.71
N ARG A 171 -18.77 -12.52 3.13
CA ARG A 171 -18.24 -12.23 4.47
C ARG A 171 -17.28 -11.07 4.40
N LEU A 172 -17.32 -10.20 5.42
CA LEU A 172 -16.35 -9.14 5.59
C LEU A 172 -15.00 -9.71 6.05
N GLU A 173 -13.94 -9.26 5.41
CA GLU A 173 -12.56 -9.60 5.74
C GLU A 173 -11.74 -8.34 5.79
N ARG A 174 -11.13 -8.07 6.95
CA ARG A 174 -10.15 -7.01 7.11
C ARG A 174 -8.78 -7.53 6.69
N ARG A 175 -8.03 -6.77 5.91
CA ARG A 175 -6.68 -7.10 5.43
C ARG A 175 -5.73 -5.95 5.79
N LEU A 176 -4.61 -6.27 6.42
CA LEU A 176 -3.54 -5.33 6.74
C LEU A 176 -2.23 -5.78 6.08
N ILE A 177 -1.61 -4.90 5.29
CA ILE A 177 -0.31 -5.13 4.65
C ILE A 177 0.40 -3.79 4.43
N ALA A 178 1.72 -3.77 4.35
CA ALA A 178 2.46 -2.57 3.94
C ALA A 178 3.30 -2.82 2.69
N CYS A 179 3.57 -1.77 1.94
CA CYS A 179 4.33 -1.80 0.70
C CYS A 179 5.32 -0.65 0.65
N GLY A 180 6.50 -0.89 0.06
CA GLY A 180 7.53 0.12 -0.16
C GLY A 180 8.07 0.06 -1.58
N LEU A 181 8.35 1.22 -2.17
CA LEU A 181 8.88 1.36 -3.52
C LEU A 181 10.15 2.21 -3.53
N GLY A 182 11.29 1.54 -3.40
CA GLY A 182 12.61 2.14 -3.30
C GLY A 182 13.44 2.06 -4.58
N ASP A 183 14.72 2.38 -4.44
CA ASP A 183 15.72 2.17 -5.47
C ASP A 183 16.15 0.69 -5.48
N ASN A 184 16.70 0.21 -6.59
CA ASN A 184 17.31 -1.11 -6.64
C ASN A 184 18.59 -1.15 -5.77
N PHE A 185 18.93 -2.33 -5.27
CA PHE A 185 20.09 -2.52 -4.42
C PHE A 185 20.59 -3.96 -4.52
N THR A 186 21.80 -4.21 -4.01
CA THR A 186 22.43 -5.54 -4.00
C THR A 186 22.85 -5.89 -2.59
N VAL A 187 22.57 -7.12 -2.17
CA VAL A 187 23.04 -7.70 -0.89
C VAL A 187 23.68 -9.05 -1.19
N ASP A 188 24.91 -9.25 -0.74
CA ASP A 188 25.66 -10.51 -0.92
C ASP A 188 25.70 -10.99 -2.38
N GLY A 189 25.86 -10.05 -3.33
CA GLY A 189 25.89 -10.34 -4.76
C GLY A 189 24.52 -10.63 -5.40
N ARG A 190 23.43 -10.64 -4.63
CA ARG A 190 22.06 -10.83 -5.11
C ARG A 190 21.38 -9.48 -5.36
N PRO A 191 20.91 -9.19 -6.59
CA PRO A 191 20.23 -7.93 -6.89
C PRO A 191 18.74 -7.98 -6.52
N TYR A 192 18.21 -6.85 -6.06
CA TYR A 192 16.82 -6.63 -5.65
C TYR A 192 16.17 -5.51 -6.45
N THR A 193 14.86 -5.63 -6.70
CA THR A 193 14.11 -4.76 -7.61
C THR A 193 13.81 -3.38 -7.03
N GLY A 194 13.89 -3.23 -5.70
CA GLY A 194 13.42 -2.06 -4.94
C GLY A 194 11.95 -2.16 -4.53
N ARG A 195 11.27 -3.29 -4.78
CA ARG A 195 9.92 -3.55 -4.26
C ARG A 195 9.96 -4.28 -2.92
N HIS A 196 9.16 -3.80 -1.99
CA HIS A 196 9.11 -4.31 -0.62
C HIS A 196 7.67 -4.49 -0.17
N TRP A 197 7.45 -5.53 0.64
CA TRP A 197 6.18 -5.79 1.31
C TRP A 197 6.43 -6.20 2.75
N TRP A 198 5.53 -5.79 3.63
CA TRP A 198 5.46 -6.28 5.00
C TRP A 198 4.14 -7.00 5.20
N GLY A 199 4.22 -8.27 5.58
CA GLY A 199 3.06 -9.14 5.75
C GLY A 199 3.42 -10.35 6.61
N ARG A 200 2.51 -11.32 6.67
CA ARG A 200 2.78 -12.63 7.25
C ARG A 200 3.37 -13.53 6.18
N MET A 201 4.53 -14.14 6.44
CA MET A 201 5.10 -15.05 5.44
C MET A 201 4.27 -16.33 5.35
N SER A 202 3.85 -16.67 4.12
CA SER A 202 3.24 -17.94 3.77
C SER A 202 3.83 -18.40 2.44
N ASP A 203 4.45 -19.57 2.42
CA ASP A 203 5.10 -20.13 1.23
C ASP A 203 6.14 -19.19 0.58
N GLY A 204 6.86 -18.41 1.41
CA GLY A 204 7.84 -17.44 0.93
C GLY A 204 7.23 -16.16 0.33
N ILE A 205 5.91 -15.97 0.43
CA ILE A 205 5.19 -14.78 -0.03
C ILE A 205 4.65 -14.02 1.19
N PRO A 206 4.80 -12.68 1.25
CA PRO A 206 4.22 -11.86 2.31
C PRO A 206 2.72 -11.68 2.08
N GLU A 207 1.88 -12.36 2.86
CA GLU A 207 0.41 -12.27 2.83
C GLU A 207 -0.11 -11.16 3.76
N PRO A 208 -1.29 -10.57 3.50
CA PRO A 208 -1.91 -9.65 4.46
C PRO A 208 -2.28 -10.38 5.75
N VAL A 209 -2.22 -9.69 6.88
CA VAL A 209 -2.84 -10.17 8.11
C VAL A 209 -4.35 -10.00 7.99
N LEU A 210 -5.11 -11.00 8.45
CA LEU A 210 -6.56 -11.09 8.21
C LEU A 210 -7.40 -10.92 9.48
N GLY A 211 -8.63 -10.43 9.30
CA GLY A 211 -9.72 -10.53 10.27
C GLY A 211 -9.45 -9.84 11.61
N ARG A 212 -9.77 -10.54 12.71
CA ARG A 212 -9.64 -9.98 14.08
C ARG A 212 -8.21 -9.57 14.38
N GLU A 213 -7.25 -10.34 13.90
CA GLU A 213 -5.85 -10.03 14.13
C GLU A 213 -5.52 -8.69 13.50
N ALA A 214 -5.84 -8.49 12.21
CA ALA A 214 -5.69 -7.19 11.56
C ALA A 214 -6.40 -6.05 12.32
N ALA A 215 -7.60 -6.32 12.87
CA ALA A 215 -8.34 -5.35 13.66
C ALA A 215 -7.70 -5.03 15.04
N THR A 216 -6.87 -5.91 15.59
CA THR A 216 -6.13 -5.65 16.85
C THR A 216 -4.96 -4.71 16.66
N TRP A 217 -4.58 -4.43 15.41
CA TRP A 217 -3.64 -3.35 15.13
C TRP A 217 -4.34 -2.01 15.31
N GLN A 218 -4.29 -1.52 16.53
CA GLN A 218 -4.59 -0.15 16.89
C GLN A 218 -3.42 0.34 17.72
N PRO A 219 -2.33 0.82 17.10
CA PRO A 219 -1.44 1.69 17.84
C PRO A 219 -2.30 2.91 18.12
N CYS A 220 -2.84 2.98 19.34
CA CYS A 220 -3.80 3.98 19.80
C CYS A 220 -3.49 5.32 19.10
N SER A 221 -4.35 5.73 18.15
CA SER A 221 -4.31 6.99 17.36
C SER A 221 -3.38 7.17 16.14
N VAL A 222 -2.83 6.12 15.49
CA VAL A 222 -2.07 6.33 14.21
C VAL A 222 -2.99 6.61 13.00
N PHE A 223 -4.14 5.94 12.94
CA PHE A 223 -5.21 6.19 11.99
C PHE A 223 -6.43 6.68 12.79
N PRO A 224 -7.21 7.65 12.29
CA PRO A 224 -8.49 7.97 12.91
C PRO A 224 -9.30 6.68 12.98
N HIS A 225 -10.09 6.53 14.04
CA HIS A 225 -10.95 5.36 14.19
C HIS A 225 -11.79 5.20 12.91
N ALA A 226 -11.39 4.27 12.04
CA ALA A 226 -12.30 3.61 11.11
C ALA A 226 -13.23 2.77 12.00
N MET A 227 -14.15 3.47 12.68
CA MET A 227 -15.18 2.86 13.50
C MET A 227 -15.92 1.90 12.57
N THR A 228 -15.83 0.63 12.94
CA THR A 228 -16.80 -0.41 12.66
C THR A 228 -18.20 0.17 12.70
N GLN A 229 -18.70 0.62 11.55
CA GLN A 229 -20.12 0.64 11.28
C GLN A 229 -20.32 -0.23 10.05
N ALA A 230 -20.78 -1.45 10.37
CA ALA A 230 -21.34 -2.40 9.44
C ALA A 230 -22.59 -1.82 8.77
#